data_AF-A0A7S1MN23-F1
#
_entry.id   AF-A0A7S1MN23-F1
#
_cell.length_a   1.000
_cell.length_b   1.000
_cell.length_c   1.000
_cell.angle_alpha   90.00
_cell.angle_beta   90.00
_cell.angle_gamma   90.00
#
_symmetry.space_group_name_H-M   'P 1'
#
loop_
_entity.id
_entity.type
_entity.pdbx_description
1 polymer ?
#
loop_
_entity_poly.entity_id
_entity_poly.type
_entity_poly.pdbx_seq_one_letter_code
_entity_poly.pdbx_strand_id
1 'polypeptide(L)'
;ISCAGWGGSGCLGYGARPGLITDLTICKHSAKLLGIPSAGWGGDSCLEHGAAPGRISDRVICENSRAWLGIESLGWGGSGCLARGAACQDITDAVTCDDAKARLGLSCAGWGGGRCLEHGAPAGLITDKEICKHSLEHLGIPSAGW
;
A
#
# COMPACT_ATOMS: atom_id res chain seq x y z
N ILE A 1 -16.20 -23.87 18.75
CA ILE A 1 -15.62 -23.33 17.50
C ILE A 1 -15.16 -24.50 16.67
N SER A 2 -15.79 -24.75 15.51
CA SER A 2 -15.38 -25.82 14.59
C SER A 2 -14.28 -25.29 13.67
N CYS A 3 -13.06 -25.81 13.82
CA CYS A 3 -11.91 -25.49 12.97
C CYS A 3 -11.96 -26.35 11.71
N ALA A 4 -12.00 -25.71 10.54
CA ALA A 4 -11.99 -26.33 9.23
C ALA A 4 -10.58 -26.42 8.62
N GLY A 5 -9.60 -25.69 9.17
CA GLY A 5 -8.19 -25.75 8.77
C GLY A 5 -7.34 -24.67 9.44
N TRP A 6 -6.02 -24.80 9.38
CA TRP A 6 -5.10 -23.76 9.88
C TRP A 6 -4.82 -22.71 8.80
N GLY A 7 -4.89 -21.43 9.15
CA GLY A 7 -4.66 -20.30 8.25
C GLY A 7 -3.30 -19.62 8.39
N GLY A 8 -2.45 -20.06 9.31
CA GLY A 8 -1.14 -19.45 9.57
C GLY A 8 -1.03 -18.82 10.96
N SER A 9 -2.01 -18.01 11.34
CA SER A 9 -2.11 -17.37 12.66
C SER A 9 -3.23 -17.93 13.54
N GLY A 10 -4.13 -18.72 12.96
CA GLY A 10 -5.29 -19.24 13.66
C GLY A 10 -6.04 -20.31 12.88
N CYS A 11 -7.00 -20.94 13.58
CA CYS A 11 -7.97 -21.85 12.98
C CYS A 11 -9.02 -21.08 12.16
N LEU A 12 -9.28 -21.56 10.95
CA LEU A 12 -10.27 -21.03 10.03
C LEU A 12 -11.60 -21.76 10.19
N GLY A 13 -12.70 -21.03 10.09
CA GLY A 13 -14.05 -21.62 10.00
C GLY A 13 -14.38 -22.08 8.58
N TYR A 14 -15.48 -22.83 8.45
CA TYR A 14 -16.03 -23.16 7.13
C TYR A 14 -16.42 -21.89 6.36
N GLY A 15 -16.12 -21.85 5.06
CA GLY A 15 -16.37 -20.67 4.23
C GLY A 15 -15.44 -19.48 4.51
N ALA A 16 -14.29 -19.72 5.15
CA ALA A 16 -13.30 -18.68 5.39
C ALA A 16 -12.83 -18.02 4.08
N ARG A 17 -12.56 -16.71 4.16
CA ARG A 17 -12.07 -15.91 3.03
C ARG A 17 -10.55 -16.01 2.90
N PRO A 18 -9.98 -15.85 1.68
CA PRO A 18 -8.52 -15.85 1.47
C PRO A 18 -7.76 -14.91 2.40
N GLY A 19 -8.31 -13.71 2.68
CA GLY A 19 -7.67 -12.71 3.55
C GLY A 19 -7.38 -13.16 4.98
N LEU A 20 -7.94 -14.29 5.43
CA LEU A 20 -7.65 -14.89 6.74
C LEU A 20 -6.46 -15.86 6.71
N ILE A 21 -5.96 -16.20 5.52
CA ILE A 21 -4.77 -17.03 5.35
C ILE A 21 -3.55 -16.10 5.41
N THR A 22 -2.80 -16.17 6.51
CA THR A 22 -1.60 -15.37 6.80
C THR A 22 -0.31 -16.18 6.69
N ASP A 23 -0.36 -17.36 6.08
CA ASP A 23 0.82 -18.17 5.75
C ASP A 23 0.99 -18.26 4.23
N LEU A 24 2.18 -17.93 3.74
CA LEU A 24 2.52 -17.91 2.32
C LEU A 24 2.38 -19.29 1.65
N THR A 25 2.83 -20.35 2.32
CA THR A 25 2.80 -21.71 1.78
C THR A 25 1.36 -22.21 1.70
N ILE A 26 0.56 -21.94 2.74
CA ILE A 26 -0.87 -22.26 2.74
C ILE A 26 -1.58 -21.45 1.65
N CYS A 27 -1.29 -20.16 1.51
CA CYS A 27 -1.89 -19.31 0.46
C CYS A 27 -1.61 -19.85 -0.95
N LYS A 28 -0.36 -20.26 -1.25
CA LYS A 28 0.00 -20.84 -2.55
C LYS A 28 -0.77 -22.11 -2.90
N HIS A 29 -1.25 -22.84 -1.89
CA HIS A 29 -1.98 -24.10 -2.07
C HIS A 29 -3.40 -24.05 -1.47
N SER A 30 -3.94 -22.84 -1.25
CA SER A 30 -5.19 -22.60 -0.52
C SER A 30 -6.39 -23.34 -1.12
N ALA A 31 -6.51 -23.33 -2.44
CA ALA A 31 -7.55 -24.04 -3.17
C ALA A 31 -7.49 -25.56 -2.94
N LYS A 32 -6.29 -26.13 -2.86
CA LYS A 32 -6.08 -27.57 -2.65
C LYS A 32 -6.19 -27.98 -1.19
N LEU A 33 -5.61 -27.19 -0.29
CA LEU A 33 -5.52 -27.53 1.13
C LEU A 33 -6.80 -27.20 1.90
N LEU A 34 -7.49 -26.12 1.52
CA LEU A 34 -8.60 -25.56 2.28
C LEU A 34 -9.88 -25.41 1.45
N GLY A 35 -9.85 -25.64 0.14
CA GLY A 35 -10.97 -25.37 -0.75
C GLY A 35 -11.26 -23.87 -0.92
N ILE A 36 -10.31 -23.01 -0.59
CA ILE A 36 -10.46 -21.55 -0.63
C ILE A 36 -9.67 -21.01 -1.84
N PRO A 37 -10.32 -20.61 -2.94
CA PRO A 37 -9.62 -20.05 -4.10
C PRO A 37 -9.11 -18.63 -3.78
N SER A 38 -7.89 -18.32 -4.24
CA SER A 38 -7.24 -17.02 -4.00
C SER A 38 -6.48 -16.54 -5.25
N ALA A 39 -6.36 -15.22 -5.40
CA ALA A 39 -5.52 -14.60 -6.41
C ALA A 39 -4.02 -14.82 -6.16
N GLY A 40 -3.62 -15.00 -4.90
CA GLY A 40 -2.23 -15.22 -4.51
C GLY A 40 -1.85 -14.45 -3.25
N TRP A 41 -0.56 -14.43 -2.93
CA TRP A 41 -0.05 -13.77 -1.74
C TRP A 41 0.09 -12.25 -1.94
N GLY A 42 -0.40 -11.47 -0.97
CA GLY A 42 -0.34 -10.00 -1.00
C GLY A 42 0.80 -9.39 -0.20
N GLY A 43 1.58 -10.16 0.57
CA GLY A 43 2.63 -9.64 1.45
C GLY A 43 2.47 -10.14 2.88
N ASP A 44 1.29 -9.92 3.45
CA ASP A 44 0.94 -10.39 4.82
C ASP A 44 -0.20 -11.41 4.85
N SER A 45 -0.99 -11.47 3.78
CA SER A 45 -2.14 -12.38 3.68
C SER A 45 -2.44 -12.76 2.25
N CYS A 46 -3.23 -13.82 2.07
CA CYS A 46 -3.73 -14.23 0.78
C CYS A 46 -4.81 -13.25 0.28
N LEU A 47 -4.84 -13.02 -1.03
CA LEU A 47 -5.76 -12.09 -1.67
C LEU A 47 -6.86 -12.82 -2.44
N GLU A 48 -8.02 -12.17 -2.48
CA GLU A 48 -9.15 -12.58 -3.32
C GLU A 48 -8.95 -12.11 -4.76
N HIS A 49 -9.60 -12.77 -5.73
CA HIS A 49 -9.65 -12.24 -7.09
C HIS A 49 -10.36 -10.90 -7.13
N GLY A 50 -9.73 -9.91 -7.78
CA GLY A 50 -10.24 -8.53 -7.80
C GLY A 50 -9.99 -7.74 -6.52
N ALA A 51 -9.10 -8.20 -5.63
CA ALA A 51 -8.70 -7.43 -4.46
C ALA A 51 -8.14 -6.05 -4.84
N ALA A 52 -8.42 -5.05 -4.00
CA ALA A 52 -7.91 -3.69 -4.21
C ALA A 52 -6.37 -3.65 -4.12
N PRO A 53 -5.69 -2.81 -4.91
CA PRO A 53 -4.23 -2.71 -4.91
C PRO A 53 -3.63 -2.45 -3.52
N GLY A 54 -4.26 -1.59 -2.71
CA GLY A 54 -3.79 -1.27 -1.36
C GLY A 54 -3.77 -2.44 -0.38
N ARG A 55 -4.27 -3.62 -0.77
CA ARG A 55 -4.14 -4.87 -0.01
C ARG A 55 -2.80 -5.57 -0.21
N ILE A 56 -2.01 -5.13 -1.20
CA ILE A 56 -0.66 -5.63 -1.45
C ILE A 56 0.29 -4.82 -0.57
N SER A 57 0.85 -5.44 0.46
CA SER A 57 1.74 -4.83 1.45
C SER A 57 3.22 -5.12 1.20
N ASP A 58 3.55 -5.90 0.18
CA ASP A 58 4.93 -6.13 -0.27
C ASP A 58 5.23 -5.35 -1.55
N ARG A 59 6.37 -4.63 -1.55
CA ARG A 59 6.78 -3.79 -2.67
C ARG A 59 7.08 -4.57 -3.94
N VAL A 60 7.74 -5.73 -3.84
CA VAL A 60 8.10 -6.53 -5.02
C VAL A 60 6.86 -7.12 -5.65
N ILE A 61 5.92 -7.60 -4.83
CA ILE A 61 4.60 -8.05 -5.28
C ILE A 61 3.86 -6.88 -5.92
N CYS A 62 3.96 -5.68 -5.36
CA CYS A 62 3.31 -4.50 -5.92
C CYS A 62 3.81 -4.15 -7.33
N GLU A 63 5.13 -4.11 -7.50
CA GLU A 63 5.79 -3.84 -8.78
C GLU A 63 5.43 -4.89 -9.85
N ASN A 64 5.05 -6.10 -9.43
CA ASN A 64 4.64 -7.20 -10.32
C ASN A 64 3.14 -7.55 -10.21
N SER A 65 2.33 -6.68 -9.59
CA SER A 65 0.95 -6.97 -9.17
C SER A 65 0.04 -7.42 -10.31
N ARG A 66 0.17 -6.79 -11.47
CA ARG A 66 -0.57 -7.17 -12.67
C ARG A 66 -0.19 -8.57 -13.17
N ALA A 67 1.10 -8.88 -13.20
CA ALA A 67 1.60 -10.15 -13.73
C ALA A 67 1.34 -11.32 -12.77
N TRP A 68 1.49 -11.10 -11.46
CA TRP A 68 1.41 -12.17 -10.46
C TRP A 68 0.01 -12.37 -9.90
N LEU A 69 -0.78 -11.31 -9.77
CA LEU A 69 -2.07 -11.33 -9.09
C LEU A 69 -3.24 -10.88 -10.00
N GLY A 70 -2.95 -10.37 -11.19
CA GLY A 70 -3.95 -9.76 -12.07
C GLY A 70 -4.53 -8.46 -11.53
N ILE A 71 -3.82 -7.78 -10.62
CA ILE A 71 -4.28 -6.55 -9.97
C ILE A 71 -3.59 -5.34 -10.62
N GLU A 72 -4.39 -4.44 -11.20
CA GLU A 72 -3.90 -3.17 -11.76
C GLU A 72 -3.58 -2.18 -10.64
N SER A 73 -2.33 -1.72 -10.56
CA SER A 73 -1.90 -0.70 -9.61
C SER A 73 -1.21 0.47 -10.32
N LEU A 74 -1.16 1.63 -9.66
CA LEU A 74 -0.37 2.77 -10.11
C LEU A 74 1.11 2.62 -9.77
N GLY A 75 1.42 1.85 -8.72
CA GLY A 75 2.77 1.60 -8.23
C GLY A 75 2.79 1.52 -6.70
N TRP A 76 3.98 1.37 -6.13
CA TRP A 76 4.18 1.34 -4.69
C TRP A 76 3.99 2.73 -4.07
N GLY A 77 3.22 2.82 -2.98
CA GLY A 77 2.99 4.07 -2.24
C GLY A 77 3.74 4.17 -0.91
N GLY A 78 4.31 3.08 -0.39
CA GLY A 78 5.08 3.09 0.87
C GLY A 78 4.59 2.07 1.88
N SER A 79 3.28 1.96 2.06
CA SER A 79 2.65 0.91 2.89
C SER A 79 1.85 -0.11 2.09
N GLY A 80 1.63 0.16 0.81
CA GLY A 80 0.94 -0.73 -0.12
C GLY A 80 0.97 -0.21 -1.55
N CYS A 81 0.36 -0.94 -2.47
CA CYS A 81 0.14 -0.41 -3.82
C CYS A 81 -0.92 0.70 -3.84
N LEU A 82 -0.69 1.68 -4.69
CA LEU A 82 -1.64 2.71 -5.02
C LEU A 82 -2.61 2.24 -6.10
N ALA A 83 -3.88 2.62 -5.96
CA ALA A 83 -4.88 2.45 -7.01
C ALA A 83 -4.75 3.56 -8.06
N ARG A 84 -5.40 3.38 -9.22
CA ARG A 84 -5.56 4.47 -10.19
C ARG A 84 -6.36 5.61 -9.55
N GLY A 85 -5.87 6.84 -9.71
CA GLY A 85 -6.47 8.03 -9.09
C GLY A 85 -6.02 8.29 -7.65
N ALA A 86 -4.97 7.61 -7.18
CA ALA A 86 -4.32 7.96 -5.92
C ALA A 86 -3.81 9.41 -5.94
N ALA A 87 -3.81 10.04 -4.77
CA ALA A 87 -3.31 11.39 -4.54
C ALA A 87 -1.91 11.35 -3.92
N CYS A 88 -1.21 12.48 -3.90
CA CYS A 88 0.12 12.60 -3.28
C CYS A 88 0.09 12.18 -1.81
N GLN A 89 -0.97 12.55 -1.08
CA GLN A 89 -1.11 12.18 0.35
C GLN A 89 -1.18 10.67 0.61
N ASP A 90 -1.46 9.85 -0.41
CA ASP A 90 -1.48 8.40 -0.29
C ASP A 90 -0.06 7.80 -0.36
N ILE A 91 0.94 8.59 -0.77
CA ILE A 91 2.34 8.20 -0.77
C ILE A 91 2.93 8.44 0.63
N THR A 92 3.28 7.35 1.30
CA THR A 92 3.89 7.31 2.64
C THR A 92 5.37 6.93 2.62
N ASP A 93 5.98 6.82 1.44
CA ASP A 93 7.42 6.61 1.24
C ASP A 93 8.08 7.83 0.61
N ALA A 94 9.10 8.36 1.28
CA ALA A 94 9.80 9.58 0.85
C ALA A 94 10.46 9.42 -0.53
N VAL A 95 11.12 8.29 -0.78
CA VAL A 95 11.79 8.03 -2.07
C VAL A 95 10.79 8.00 -3.22
N THR A 96 9.63 7.39 -2.99
CA THR A 96 8.54 7.38 -3.96
C THR A 96 7.94 8.77 -4.16
N CYS A 97 7.84 9.57 -3.10
CA CYS A 97 7.36 10.96 -3.19
C CYS A 97 8.29 11.82 -4.05
N ASP A 98 9.60 11.71 -3.85
CA ASP A 98 10.61 12.47 -4.61
C ASP A 98 10.52 12.17 -6.12
N ASP A 99 10.22 10.92 -6.48
CA ASP A 99 10.06 10.46 -7.87
C ASP A 99 8.60 10.31 -8.31
N ALA A 100 7.63 10.90 -7.60
CA ALA A 100 6.21 10.62 -7.80
C ALA A 100 5.74 10.92 -9.23
N LYS A 101 6.30 11.96 -9.85
CA LYS A 101 5.98 12.33 -11.23
C LYS A 101 6.48 11.29 -12.24
N ALA A 102 7.70 10.79 -12.06
CA ALA A 102 8.31 9.84 -12.97
C ALA A 102 7.74 8.43 -12.80
N ARG A 103 7.48 8.02 -11.55
CA ARG A 103 7.04 6.65 -11.22
C ARG A 103 5.52 6.47 -11.25
N LEU A 104 4.77 7.49 -10.81
CA LEU A 104 3.33 7.40 -10.59
C LEU A 104 2.53 8.40 -11.44
N GLY A 105 3.21 9.33 -12.14
CA GLY A 105 2.54 10.39 -12.89
C GLY A 105 1.86 11.45 -12.02
N LEU A 106 2.21 11.52 -10.72
CA LEU A 106 1.62 12.46 -9.76
C LEU A 106 2.50 13.71 -9.60
N SER A 107 1.89 14.90 -9.65
CA SER A 107 2.58 16.17 -9.49
C SER A 107 2.45 16.67 -8.05
N CYS A 108 3.34 16.21 -7.19
CA CYS A 108 3.35 16.53 -5.77
C CYS A 108 4.24 17.74 -5.45
N ALA A 109 3.91 18.46 -4.38
CA ALA A 109 4.75 19.52 -3.83
C ALA A 109 6.05 18.98 -3.21
N GLY A 110 6.00 17.77 -2.65
CA GLY A 110 7.15 17.09 -2.06
C GLY A 110 6.83 16.44 -0.72
N TRP A 111 7.86 15.95 -0.04
CA TRP A 111 7.73 15.22 1.21
C TRP A 111 7.42 16.14 2.39
N GLY A 112 6.37 15.82 3.15
CA GLY A 112 5.96 16.58 4.34
C GLY A 112 6.45 16.01 5.67
N GLY A 113 7.25 14.94 5.67
CA GLY A 113 7.78 14.29 6.88
C GLY A 113 7.14 12.93 7.19
N GLY A 114 5.87 12.73 6.86
CA GLY A 114 5.17 11.45 7.01
C GLY A 114 4.37 11.00 5.79
N ARG A 115 4.18 11.90 4.81
CA ARG A 115 3.51 11.63 3.54
C ARG A 115 3.93 12.68 2.51
N CYS A 116 3.70 12.38 1.24
CA CYS A 116 3.84 13.36 0.17
C CYS A 116 2.70 14.38 0.22
N LEU A 117 2.97 15.63 -0.12
CA LEU A 117 2.00 16.72 -0.07
C LEU A 117 1.63 17.17 -1.48
N GLU A 118 0.36 17.58 -1.63
CA GLU A 118 -0.13 18.26 -2.83
C GLU A 118 0.33 19.72 -2.87
N HIS A 119 0.35 20.33 -4.05
CA HIS A 119 0.57 21.77 -4.17
C HIS A 119 -0.55 22.54 -3.46
N GLY A 120 -0.18 23.51 -2.61
CA GLY A 120 -1.12 24.28 -1.80
C GLY A 120 -1.66 23.54 -0.58
N ALA A 121 -1.06 22.39 -0.21
CA ALA A 121 -1.41 21.70 1.03
C ALA A 121 -1.22 22.62 2.26
N PRO A 122 -2.06 22.51 3.30
CA PRO A 122 -1.92 23.32 4.50
C PRO A 122 -0.64 22.96 5.27
N ALA A 123 0.06 23.98 5.78
CA ALA A 123 1.31 23.83 6.51
C ALA A 123 1.22 22.88 7.72
N GLY A 124 0.05 22.76 8.35
CA GLY A 124 -0.18 21.84 9.46
C GLY A 124 -0.04 20.35 9.12
N LEU A 125 0.10 20.00 7.83
CA LEU A 125 0.42 18.64 7.39
C LEU A 125 1.92 18.34 7.35
N ILE A 126 2.77 19.35 7.53
CA ILE A 126 4.21 19.17 7.64
C ILE A 126 4.52 18.70 9.06
N THR A 127 4.97 17.46 9.17
CA THR A 127 5.30 16.82 10.45
C THR A 127 6.80 16.79 10.73
N ASP A 128 7.63 17.10 9.73
CA ASP A 128 9.07 17.24 9.91
C ASP A 128 9.46 18.69 10.22
N LYS A 129 10.29 18.86 11.26
CA LYS A 129 10.70 20.18 11.77
C LYS A 129 11.59 20.95 10.79
N GLU A 130 12.54 20.29 10.14
CA GLU A 130 13.44 20.96 9.20
C GLU A 130 12.69 21.34 7.91
N ILE A 131 11.81 20.46 7.43
CA ILE A 131 10.92 20.78 6.31
C ILE A 131 10.00 21.95 6.67
N CYS A 132 9.47 22.03 7.89
CA CYS A 132 8.58 23.13 8.29
C CYS A 132 9.32 24.48 8.28
N LYS A 133 10.55 24.53 8.79
CA LYS A 133 11.41 25.74 8.78
C LYS A 133 11.67 26.27 7.37
N HIS A 134 11.79 25.37 6.39
CA HIS A 134 12.13 25.69 5.00
C HIS A 134 10.97 25.39 4.03
N SER A 135 9.73 25.36 4.53
CA SER A 135 8.56 24.88 3.80
C SER A 135 8.21 25.68 2.55
N LEU A 136 8.44 27.00 2.59
CA LEU A 136 8.23 27.85 1.42
C LEU A 136 9.23 27.55 0.31
N GLU A 137 10.48 27.27 0.66
CA GLU A 137 11.55 26.97 -0.29
C GLU A 137 11.41 25.55 -0.86
N HIS A 138 11.16 24.56 0.00
CA HIS A 138 11.11 23.16 -0.40
C HIS A 138 9.79 22.75 -1.04
N LEU A 139 8.67 23.28 -0.56
CA LEU A 139 7.32 22.80 -0.92
C LEU A 139 6.44 23.89 -1.53
N GLY A 140 6.88 25.16 -1.50
CA GLY A 140 6.04 26.29 -1.88
C GLY A 140 4.87 26.53 -0.90
N ILE A 141 4.97 26.02 0.33
CA ILE A 141 3.92 26.11 1.35
C ILE A 141 4.33 27.16 2.39
N PRO A 142 3.57 28.26 2.56
CA PRO A 142 3.87 29.23 3.61
C PRO A 142 3.54 28.65 5.00
N SER A 143 4.50 28.72 5.93
CA SER A 143 4.32 28.35 7.34
C SER A 143 4.69 29.52 8.26
N ALA A 144 4.23 29.47 9.52
CA ALA A 144 4.65 30.41 10.55
C ALA A 144 5.99 30.04 11.22
N GLY A 145 6.66 28.98 10.72
CA GLY A 145 7.76 28.31 11.43
C GLY A 145 7.27 27.17 12.33
N TRP A 146 8.21 26.58 13.08
CA TRP A 146 7.98 25.47 14.02
C TRP A 146 7.98 25.93 15.47
#